data_AF-A0A6N3BW02-F1
#
_entry.id   AF-A0A6N3BW02-F1
#
_cell.length_a   1.000
_cell.length_b   1.000
_cell.length_c   1.000
_cell.angle_alpha   90.00
_cell.angle_beta   90.00
_cell.angle_gamma   90.00
#
_symmetry.space_group_name_H-M   'P 1'
#
loop_
_entity.id
_entity.type
_entity.pdbx_description
1 polymer ?
#
loop_
_entity_poly.entity_id
_entity_poly.type
_entity_poly.pdbx_seq_one_letter_code
_entity_poly.pdbx_strand_id
1 'polypeptide(L)'
;MKINLETYYQLAEFKTSERLEMRGYTVLNFGNKVLMAGTHFDRGEYYWFGAVYEYTTDEHYCDSEIQLKCVSDTLFEDNGHAMEWAMKH
;
A
#
# COMPACT_ATOMS: atom_id res chain seq x y z
N MET A 1 21.48 -8.96 -1.09
CA MET A 1 20.76 -8.24 -2.16
C MET A 1 19.52 -7.66 -1.51
N LYS A 2 19.37 -6.34 -1.43
CA LYS A 2 18.13 -5.73 -0.90
C LYS A 2 17.05 -5.93 -1.96
N ILE A 3 15.98 -6.63 -1.61
CA ILE A 3 14.81 -6.78 -2.49
C ILE A 3 14.17 -5.39 -2.59
N ASN A 4 13.92 -4.93 -3.82
CA ASN A 4 13.09 -3.74 -4.03
C ASN A 4 11.63 -4.17 -3.82
N LEU A 5 11.07 -3.82 -2.67
CA LEU A 5 9.71 -4.22 -2.27
C LEU A 5 8.64 -3.62 -3.19
N GLU A 6 8.85 -2.42 -3.74
CA GLU A 6 7.96 -1.82 -4.73
C GLU A 6 7.83 -2.68 -5.98
N THR A 7 8.97 -3.15 -6.52
CA THR A 7 8.99 -4.05 -7.68
C THR A 7 8.42 -5.42 -7.33
N TYR A 8 8.76 -5.93 -6.15
CA TYR A 8 8.32 -7.25 -5.69
C TYR A 8 6.80 -7.35 -5.57
N TYR A 9 6.16 -6.30 -5.04
CA TYR A 9 4.70 -6.21 -4.90
C TYR A 9 4.01 -5.53 -6.10
N GLN A 10 4.75 -5.21 -7.17
CA GLN A 10 4.23 -4.55 -8.39
C GLN A 10 3.50 -3.22 -8.09
N LEU A 11 3.93 -2.49 -7.07
CA LEU A 11 3.23 -1.30 -6.58
C LEU A 11 3.46 -0.06 -7.43
N ALA A 12 4.52 -0.05 -8.23
CA ALA A 12 4.91 1.06 -9.12
C ALA A 12 3.84 1.42 -10.17
N GLU A 13 2.93 0.49 -10.48
CA GLU A 13 1.89 0.68 -11.50
C GLU A 13 0.64 1.42 -10.97
N PHE A 14 0.53 1.54 -9.64
CA PHE A 14 -0.64 2.15 -8.99
C PHE A 14 -0.36 3.60 -8.64
N LYS A 15 -0.79 4.46 -9.54
CA LYS A 15 -0.61 5.91 -9.44
C LYS A 15 -1.81 6.65 -8.86
N THR A 16 -2.89 5.95 -8.51
CA THR A 16 -4.10 6.57 -7.94
C THR A 16 -4.69 5.65 -6.87
N SER A 17 -5.44 6.22 -5.91
CA SER A 17 -6.08 5.43 -4.85
C SER A 17 -7.15 4.48 -5.41
N GLU A 18 -7.88 4.91 -6.44
CA GLU A 18 -8.85 4.06 -7.15
C GLU A 18 -8.19 2.79 -7.70
N ARG A 19 -7.00 2.91 -8.31
CA ARG A 19 -6.28 1.75 -8.86
C ARG A 19 -5.84 0.77 -7.78
N LEU A 20 -5.50 1.25 -6.59
CA LEU A 20 -5.20 0.40 -5.44
C LEU A 20 -6.46 -0.35 -4.96
N GLU A 21 -7.60 0.33 -4.89
CA GLU A 21 -8.88 -0.28 -4.50
C GLU A 21 -9.33 -1.35 -5.51
N MET A 22 -9.16 -1.10 -6.81
CA MET A 22 -9.49 -2.07 -7.87
C MET A 22 -8.67 -3.37 -7.80
N ARG A 23 -7.52 -3.38 -7.11
CA ARG A 23 -6.73 -4.60 -6.86
C ARG A 23 -7.29 -5.47 -5.73
N GLY A 24 -8.31 -5.00 -5.01
CA GLY A 24 -8.89 -5.67 -3.85
C GLY A 24 -8.08 -5.47 -2.56
N TYR A 25 -7.26 -4.41 -2.50
CA TYR A 25 -6.54 -4.04 -1.29
C TYR A 25 -7.44 -3.26 -0.33
N THR A 26 -7.09 -3.26 0.95
CA THR A 26 -7.73 -2.38 1.93
C THR A 26 -7.04 -1.03 1.86
N VAL A 27 -7.75 -0.01 1.40
CA VAL A 27 -7.22 1.35 1.20
C VAL A 27 -7.95 2.34 2.10
N LEU A 28 -7.21 3.27 2.71
CA LEU A 28 -7.74 4.33 3.55
C LEU A 28 -7.08 5.67 3.21
N ASN A 29 -7.89 6.64 2.79
CA ASN A 29 -7.43 8.02 2.63
C ASN A 29 -7.30 8.68 4.01
N PHE A 30 -6.12 9.20 4.34
CA PHE A 30 -5.74 9.71 5.65
C PHE A 30 -4.96 11.02 5.55
N GLY A 31 -5.69 12.14 5.47
CA GLY A 31 -5.09 13.45 5.23
C GLY A 31 -4.42 13.50 3.86
N ASN A 32 -3.11 13.80 3.81
CA ASN A 32 -2.29 13.77 2.59
C ASN A 32 -1.78 12.36 2.22
N LYS A 33 -2.07 11.35 3.04
CA LYS A 33 -1.60 9.99 2.83
C LYS A 33 -2.72 9.09 2.31
N VAL A 34 -2.33 8.07 1.58
CA VAL A 34 -3.15 6.90 1.29
C VAL A 34 -2.48 5.70 1.95
N LEU A 35 -3.16 5.14 2.96
CA LEU A 35 -2.71 3.97 3.69
C LEU A 35 -3.27 2.72 3.03
N MET A 36 -2.46 1.67 2.94
CA MET A 36 -2.86 0.44 2.27
C MET A 36 -2.42 -0.79 3.04
N ALA A 37 -3.31 -1.78 3.14
CA ALA A 37 -2.95 -3.16 3.41
C ALA A 37 -3.19 -4.00 2.15
N GLY A 38 -2.11 -4.57 1.61
CA GLY A 38 -2.13 -5.43 0.43
C GLY A 38 -1.91 -6.90 0.80
N THR A 39 -2.40 -7.82 -0.04
CA THR A 39 -2.18 -9.25 0.12
C THR A 39 -1.00 -9.75 -0.71
N HIS A 40 -0.28 -10.72 -0.17
CA HIS A 40 0.82 -11.40 -0.85
C HIS A 40 0.74 -12.89 -0.59
N PHE A 41 0.84 -13.70 -1.64
CA PHE A 41 0.87 -15.16 -1.51
C PHE A 41 2.32 -15.64 -1.47
N ASP A 42 2.73 -16.23 -0.36
CA ASP A 42 4.04 -16.86 -0.19
C ASP A 42 3.90 -18.24 0.43
N ARG A 43 4.74 -19.19 0.00
CA ARG A 43 4.84 -20.57 0.57
C ARG A 43 3.53 -21.33 0.78
N GLY A 44 2.50 -21.04 0.00
CA GLY A 44 1.21 -21.75 0.09
C GLY A 44 0.16 -21.05 0.95
N GLU A 45 0.46 -19.88 1.52
CA GLU A 45 -0.43 -19.11 2.37
C GLU A 45 -0.52 -17.64 1.94
N TYR A 46 -1.57 -16.96 2.38
CA TYR A 46 -1.73 -15.52 2.18
C TYR A 46 -1.23 -14.76 3.41
N TYR A 47 -0.38 -13.78 3.15
CA TYR A 47 0.10 -12.79 4.11
C TYR A 47 -0.33 -11.39 3.68
N TRP A 48 -0.12 -10.43 4.58
CA TRP A 48 -0.42 -9.03 4.35
C TRP A 48 0.83 -8.16 4.47
N PHE A 49 0.86 -7.05 3.75
CA PHE A 49 1.90 -6.04 3.88
C PHE A 49 1.27 -4.65 3.93
N GLY A 50 1.92 -3.73 4.63
CA GLY A 50 1.51 -2.33 4.70
C GLY A 50 2.23 -1.50 3.64
N ALA A 51 1.55 -0.51 3.06
CA ALA A 51 2.17 0.51 2.23
C ALA A 51 1.59 1.88 2.53
N VAL A 52 2.41 2.91 2.34
CA VAL A 52 2.03 4.31 2.48
C VAL A 52 2.34 5.05 1.19
N TYR A 53 1.35 5.74 0.67
CA TYR A 53 1.48 6.67 -0.44
C TYR A 53 1.15 8.08 0.04
N GLU A 54 1.60 9.08 -0.71
CA GLU A 54 1.17 10.48 -0.53
C GLU A 54 0.63 11.03 -1.83
N TYR A 55 -0.40 11.89 -1.75
CA TYR A 55 -0.85 12.67 -2.89
C TYR A 55 0.26 13.61 -3.37
N THR A 56 0.37 13.78 -4.69
CA THR A 56 1.31 14.72 -5.31
C THR A 56 0.70 16.12 -5.51
N THR A 57 -0.61 16.25 -5.28
CA THR A 57 -1.41 17.47 -5.44
C THR A 57 -2.28 17.72 -4.22
N ASP A 58 -2.66 18.98 -3.96
CA ASP A 58 -3.52 19.35 -2.82
C ASP A 58 -4.96 18.81 -2.93
N GLU A 59 -5.40 18.49 -4.14
CA GLU A 59 -6.71 17.90 -4.41
C GLU A 59 -6.64 16.36 -4.32
N HIS A 60 -7.43 15.77 -3.42
CA HIS A 60 -7.41 14.34 -3.12
C HIS A 60 -8.64 13.62 -3.68
N TYR A 61 -8.76 13.59 -5.01
CA TYR A 61 -9.76 12.78 -5.69
C TYR A 61 -9.27 11.33 -5.87
N CYS A 62 -10.16 10.43 -6.26
CA CYS A 62 -9.83 9.00 -6.43
C CYS A 62 -8.83 8.75 -7.56
N ASP A 63 -8.79 9.66 -8.55
CA ASP A 63 -7.92 9.67 -9.72
C ASP A 63 -6.71 10.62 -9.59
N SER A 64 -6.60 11.35 -8.48
CA SER A 64 -5.42 12.18 -8.19
C SER A 64 -4.17 11.30 -8.08
N GLU A 65 -3.03 11.84 -8.54
CA GLU A 65 -1.76 11.11 -8.53
C GLU A 65 -1.23 10.93 -7.10
N ILE A 66 -0.80 9.70 -6.80
CA ILE A 66 -0.15 9.32 -5.54
C ILE A 66 1.24 8.72 -5.80
N GLN A 67 2.15 8.94 -4.87
CA GLN A 67 3.51 8.41 -4.91
C GLN A 67 3.76 7.49 -3.71
N LEU A 68 4.28 6.28 -3.97
CA LEU A 68 4.69 5.35 -2.91
C LEU A 68 5.84 5.95 -2.09
N LYS A 69 5.72 5.90 -0.76
CA LYS A 69 6.72 6.40 0.18
C LYS A 69 7.43 5.28 0.93
N CYS A 70 6.68 4.30 1.38
CA CYS A 70 7.26 3.14 2.04
C CYS A 70 6.34 1.90 1.95
N VAL A 71 6.97 0.75 2.14
CA VAL A 71 6.34 -0.56 2.20
C VAL A 71 6.94 -1.29 3.40
N SER A 72 6.12 -2.05 4.12
CA SER A 72 6.61 -2.87 5.23
C SER A 72 7.61 -3.90 4.71
N ASP A 73 8.74 -4.01 5.40
CA ASP A 73 9.74 -5.06 5.17
C ASP A 73 9.36 -6.38 5.85
N THR A 74 8.26 -6.37 6.60
CA THR A 74 7.67 -7.49 7.32
C THR A 74 6.29 -7.81 6.74
N LEU A 75 5.95 -9.10 6.76
CA LEU A 75 4.63 -9.62 6.43
C LEU A 75 3.81 -9.84 7.71
N PHE A 76 2.50 -9.63 7.61
CA PHE A 76 1.54 -9.74 8.70
C PHE A 76 0.52 -10.85 8.42
N GLU A 77 -0.07 -11.39 9.49
CA GLU A 77 -1.09 -12.44 9.41
C GLU A 77 -2.45 -11.90 8.94
N ASP A 78 -2.72 -10.62 9.17
CA ASP A 78 -3.98 -9.96 8.82
C ASP A 78 -3.77 -8.51 8.34
N ASN A 79 -4.83 -7.98 7.74
CA ASN A 79 -4.85 -6.62 7.22
C ASN A 79 -4.83 -5.55 8.31
N GLY A 80 -5.28 -5.87 9.53
CA GLY A 80 -5.33 -4.94 10.67
C GLY A 80 -3.94 -4.56 11.13
N HIS A 81 -3.06 -5.53 11.34
CA HIS A 81 -1.65 -5.27 11.70
C HIS A 81 -0.88 -4.58 10.58
N ALA A 82 -1.15 -4.93 9.31
CA ALA A 82 -0.57 -4.23 8.17
C ALA A 82 -1.02 -2.75 8.10
N MET A 83 -2.30 -2.47 8.40
CA MET A 83 -2.83 -1.11 8.47
C MET A 83 -2.29 -0.35 9.69
N GLU A 84 -2.16 -1.01 10.84
CA GLU A 84 -1.55 -0.43 12.03
C GLU A 84 -0.10 -0.01 11.75
N TRP A 85 0.65 -0.83 11.00
CA TRP A 85 1.98 -0.46 10.52
C TRP A 85 1.92 0.76 9.61
N ALA A 86 1.01 0.79 8.61
CA ALA A 86 0.88 1.91 7.68
C ALA A 86 0.52 3.23 8.39
N MET A 87 -0.35 3.19 9.41
CA MET A 87 -0.71 4.37 10.21
C MET A 87 0.46 4.98 10.98
N LYS A 88 1.47 4.16 11.34
CA LYS A 88 2.67 4.60 12.08
C LYS A 88 3.77 5.17 11.17
N HIS A 89 3.59 5.13 9.84
CA HIS A 89 4.57 5.55 8.84
C HIS A 89 4.00 6.62 7.89
#